data_AF-A0A0S3TJR5-F1
#
_entry.id   AF-A0A0S3TJR5-F1
#
_cell.length_a   1.000
_cell.length_b   1.000
_cell.length_c   1.000
_cell.angle_alpha   90.00
_cell.angle_beta   90.00
_cell.angle_gamma   90.00
#
_symmetry.space_group_name_H-M   'P 1'
#
loop_
_entity.id
_entity.type
_entity.pdbx_description
1 polymer ?
#
loop_
_entity_poly.entity_id
_entity_poly.type
_entity_poly.pdbx_seq_one_letter_code
_entity_poly.pdbx_strand_id
1 'polypeptide(L)'
;MDNHIFFKKIAAFTLVAALSFSCEGGITRKSEHTQATAQQKSEQNLVYGELTVKEQSDYLMIPVGLKDKNQDRLYSYENRYNYYYNNIIFYGKKDGKINILLNKKAIINGFDLLEEKKAGKSSSRYWLYQIIDSDTNGDQKLDTQDAKIGYLSDLSGNNLQQITPNNSQILNWTLVQSAGAIFIKILKDSDNDQKFTEKDETNFIRVNLDKPVIGSEIISDEIEQKIKSLLVK
;
A
#
# COMPACT_ATOMS: atom_id res chain seq x y z
N MET A 1 28.46 -88.33 -33.19
CA MET A 1 28.69 -87.62 -34.46
C MET A 1 28.82 -86.14 -34.11
N ASP A 2 29.78 -85.78 -33.26
CA ASP A 2 31.24 -85.65 -33.51
C ASP A 2 31.51 -84.37 -34.31
N ASN A 3 32.42 -83.45 -33.96
CA ASN A 3 33.24 -83.22 -32.78
C ASN A 3 33.90 -81.82 -32.98
N HIS A 4 34.30 -81.18 -31.88
CA HIS A 4 35.51 -80.35 -31.71
C HIS A 4 35.72 -78.91 -32.26
N ILE A 5 36.05 -78.01 -31.29
CA ILE A 5 37.28 -77.17 -31.11
C ILE A 5 37.53 -76.01 -32.11
N PHE A 6 37.43 -74.73 -31.71
CA PHE A 6 38.39 -73.82 -31.00
C PHE A 6 39.41 -73.09 -31.91
N PHE A 7 39.68 -71.84 -31.52
CA PHE A 7 40.77 -70.89 -31.87
C PHE A 7 40.47 -69.90 -33.01
N LYS A 8 40.18 -68.62 -32.72
CA LYS A 8 41.06 -67.48 -32.33
C LYS A 8 42.25 -67.24 -33.27
N LYS A 9 42.31 -66.05 -33.89
CA LYS A 9 43.50 -65.17 -34.12
C LYS A 9 43.05 -63.96 -34.98
N ILE A 10 43.13 -62.69 -34.55
CA ILE A 10 44.26 -61.81 -34.18
C ILE A 10 44.83 -61.03 -35.40
N ALA A 11 44.72 -59.68 -35.30
CA ALA A 11 45.61 -58.60 -35.78
C ALA A 11 45.82 -58.45 -37.31
N ALA A 12 46.23 -57.31 -37.88
CA ALA A 12 46.80 -56.07 -37.35
C ALA A 12 46.66 -54.91 -38.37
N PHE A 13 46.68 -53.69 -37.85
CA PHE A 13 47.21 -52.42 -38.37
C PHE A 13 47.81 -52.37 -39.80
N THR A 14 47.46 -51.34 -40.57
CA THR A 14 48.42 -50.28 -40.98
C THR A 14 47.75 -49.06 -41.63
N LEU A 15 48.31 -47.88 -41.30
CA LEU A 15 48.05 -46.54 -41.83
C LEU A 15 48.39 -46.41 -43.32
N VAL A 16 47.58 -45.65 -44.06
CA VAL A 16 48.07 -44.82 -45.18
C VAL A 16 47.45 -43.43 -45.06
N ALA A 17 48.31 -42.42 -44.93
CA ALA A 17 47.98 -41.01 -45.06
C ALA A 17 48.46 -40.52 -46.43
N ALA A 18 47.64 -39.76 -47.16
CA ALA A 18 48.09 -38.72 -48.07
C ALA A 18 46.94 -37.75 -48.40
N LEU A 19 47.27 -36.47 -48.32
CA LEU A 19 46.44 -35.26 -48.38
C LEU A 19 45.99 -34.92 -49.80
N SER A 20 44.85 -34.25 -49.97
CA SER A 20 44.69 -33.12 -50.91
C SER A 20 43.44 -32.29 -50.60
N PHE A 21 43.67 -31.07 -50.11
CA PHE A 21 43.06 -29.80 -50.54
C PHE A 21 41.66 -29.79 -51.19
N SER A 22 40.75 -29.06 -50.53
CA SER A 22 40.19 -27.76 -50.97
C SER A 22 38.67 -27.70 -51.01
N CYS A 23 38.15 -26.67 -50.31
CA CYS A 23 36.94 -25.88 -50.59
C CYS A 23 35.57 -26.59 -50.64
N GLU A 24 34.43 -26.01 -50.28
CA GLU A 24 34.03 -24.77 -49.62
C GLU A 24 32.49 -24.86 -49.55
N GLY A 25 31.89 -24.39 -48.46
CA GLY A 25 30.44 -24.48 -48.28
C GLY A 25 30.06 -24.39 -46.80
N GLY A 26 30.38 -23.25 -46.18
CA GLY A 26 29.97 -22.96 -44.80
C GLY A 26 28.45 -22.91 -44.69
N ILE A 27 27.86 -23.95 -44.11
CA ILE A 27 26.45 -23.94 -43.70
C ILE A 27 26.37 -23.12 -42.41
N THR A 28 25.74 -21.95 -42.52
CA THR A 28 25.32 -21.09 -41.41
C THR A 28 24.38 -21.86 -40.49
N ARG A 29 24.86 -22.27 -39.31
CA ARG A 29 24.00 -22.65 -38.18
C ARG A 29 23.32 -21.37 -37.67
N LYS A 30 22.03 -21.22 -37.96
CA LYS A 30 21.13 -20.34 -37.19
C LYS A 30 21.17 -20.80 -35.73
N SER A 31 21.75 -19.99 -34.85
CA SER A 31 21.48 -20.09 -33.42
C SER A 31 20.07 -19.53 -33.19
N GLU A 32 19.13 -20.39 -32.82
CA GLU A 32 17.89 -19.96 -32.19
C GLU A 32 18.23 -19.48 -30.79
N HIS A 33 18.55 -18.19 -30.69
CA HIS A 33 18.52 -17.45 -29.43
C HIS A 33 17.04 -17.30 -29.02
N THR A 34 16.49 -18.33 -28.37
CA THR A 34 15.29 -18.13 -27.57
C THR A 34 15.74 -17.39 -26.31
N GLN A 35 15.78 -16.06 -26.39
CA GLN A 35 15.75 -15.20 -25.21
C GLN A 35 14.40 -15.42 -24.53
N ALA A 36 14.33 -16.44 -23.69
CA ALA A 36 13.36 -16.47 -22.61
C ALA A 36 13.80 -15.39 -21.62
N THR A 37 13.32 -14.17 -21.81
CA THR A 37 13.20 -13.19 -20.73
C THR A 37 12.23 -13.79 -19.71
N ALA A 38 12.74 -14.66 -18.86
CA ALA A 38 12.13 -14.96 -17.58
C ALA A 38 12.20 -13.65 -16.80
N GLN A 39 11.14 -12.86 -16.93
CA GLN A 39 10.89 -11.71 -16.08
C GLN A 39 10.81 -12.28 -14.67
N GLN A 40 11.92 -12.14 -13.94
CA GLN A 40 12.07 -12.57 -12.57
C GLN A 40 11.03 -11.80 -11.75
N LYS A 41 9.86 -12.41 -11.57
CA LYS A 41 8.81 -11.92 -10.69
C LYS A 41 9.45 -11.84 -9.32
N SER A 42 9.78 -10.64 -8.83
CA SER A 42 10.30 -10.50 -7.48
C SER A 42 9.26 -11.13 -6.56
N GLU A 43 9.67 -12.11 -5.76
CA GLU A 43 8.82 -12.64 -4.71
C GLU A 43 8.67 -11.51 -3.68
N GLN A 44 7.63 -10.70 -3.86
CA GLN A 44 7.29 -9.62 -2.94
C GLN A 44 6.87 -10.23 -1.61
N ASN A 45 7.84 -10.43 -0.73
CA ASN A 45 7.63 -11.00 0.58
C ASN A 45 6.92 -9.98 1.49
N LEU A 46 5.94 -10.46 2.26
CA LEU A 46 5.30 -9.66 3.30
C LEU A 46 6.28 -9.39 4.44
N VAL A 47 6.21 -8.17 4.97
CA VAL A 47 6.93 -7.77 6.19
C VAL A 47 5.91 -7.25 7.19
N TYR A 48 6.09 -7.60 8.45
CA TYR A 48 5.24 -7.16 9.54
C TYR A 48 5.93 -6.03 10.31
N GLY A 49 5.20 -4.96 10.55
CA GLY A 49 5.65 -3.85 11.39
C GLY A 49 5.56 -4.18 12.87
N GLU A 50 6.01 -3.23 13.69
CA GLU A 50 5.92 -3.34 15.15
C GLU A 50 4.48 -3.53 15.63
N LEU A 51 4.34 -4.35 16.67
CA LEU A 51 3.05 -4.65 17.25
C LEU A 51 2.44 -3.41 17.89
N THR A 52 1.26 -3.01 17.44
CA THR A 52 0.53 -1.90 18.06
C THR A 52 -0.49 -2.46 19.06
N VAL A 53 -0.27 -2.19 20.34
CA VAL A 53 -1.15 -2.57 21.44
C VAL A 53 -1.73 -1.31 22.09
N LYS A 54 -3.06 -1.27 22.22
CA LYS A 54 -3.78 -0.28 23.03
C LYS A 54 -4.58 -1.01 24.10
N GLU A 55 -4.45 -0.58 25.35
CA GLU A 55 -5.20 -1.17 26.48
C GLU A 55 -6.71 -1.01 26.31
N GLN A 56 -7.11 0.07 25.64
CA GLN A 56 -8.50 0.41 25.36
C GLN A 56 -9.17 -0.48 24.29
N SER A 57 -8.41 -1.39 23.67
CA SER A 57 -8.87 -2.28 22.60
C SER A 57 -8.72 -3.75 23.01
N ASP A 58 -9.71 -4.58 22.68
CA ASP A 58 -9.58 -6.04 22.78
C ASP A 58 -8.76 -6.64 21.61
N TYR A 59 -8.32 -5.81 20.67
CA TYR A 59 -7.50 -6.19 19.52
C TYR A 59 -6.10 -5.59 19.62
N LEU A 60 -5.11 -6.34 19.14
CA LEU A 60 -3.79 -5.82 18.77
C LEU A 60 -3.71 -5.69 17.25
N MET A 61 -2.87 -4.78 16.78
CA MET A 61 -2.68 -4.51 15.36
C MET A 61 -1.29 -4.93 14.93
N ILE A 62 -1.24 -5.63 13.78
CA ILE A 62 0.00 -6.01 13.10
C ILE A 62 -0.01 -5.30 11.74
N PRO A 63 0.71 -4.18 11.60
CA PRO A 63 0.87 -3.53 10.31
C PRO A 63 1.59 -4.44 9.32
N VAL A 64 1.18 -4.42 8.05
CA VAL A 64 1.71 -5.29 6.99
C VAL A 64 2.20 -4.43 5.81
N GLY A 65 3.40 -4.71 5.33
CA GLY A 65 3.99 -4.07 4.14
C GLY A 65 4.70 -5.09 3.23
N LEU A 66 5.36 -4.59 2.18
CA LEU A 66 6.14 -5.40 1.24
C LEU A 66 7.65 -5.09 1.35
N LYS A 67 8.48 -6.15 1.27
CA LYS A 67 9.94 -6.12 1.48
C LYS A 67 10.68 -5.17 0.53
N ASP A 68 10.26 -5.08 -0.73
CA ASP A 68 11.00 -4.28 -1.74
C ASP A 68 10.66 -2.78 -1.74
N LYS A 69 9.63 -2.34 -1.00
CA LYS A 69 9.21 -0.92 -0.98
C LYS A 69 9.45 -0.20 0.35
N ASN A 70 9.62 -0.94 1.44
CA ASN A 70 9.51 -0.40 2.80
C ASN A 70 10.64 -0.82 3.75
N GLN A 71 11.69 -1.49 3.28
CA GLN A 71 12.71 -2.10 4.14
C GLN A 71 13.41 -1.10 5.07
N ASP A 72 13.72 0.10 4.59
CA ASP A 72 14.43 1.10 5.39
C ASP A 72 13.53 1.87 6.39
N ARG A 73 12.20 1.85 6.17
CA ARG A 73 11.24 2.62 7.00
C ARG A 73 10.54 1.77 8.06
N LEU A 74 10.41 0.46 7.87
CA LEU A 74 9.70 -0.40 8.82
C LEU A 74 10.43 -0.60 10.16
N TYR A 75 11.76 -0.46 10.18
CA TYR A 75 12.62 -0.79 11.33
C TYR A 75 13.27 0.43 12.02
N SER A 76 12.98 1.66 11.58
CA SER A 76 13.55 2.87 12.18
C SER A 76 12.75 3.30 13.42
N TYR A 77 13.40 3.26 14.59
CA TYR A 77 12.87 3.78 15.87
C TYR A 77 12.70 5.32 15.88
N GLU A 78 13.33 6.03 14.94
CA GLU A 78 13.42 7.50 14.96
C GLU A 78 12.37 8.22 14.11
N ASN A 79 11.57 7.49 13.30
CA ASN A 79 10.61 8.09 12.39
C ASN A 79 9.16 7.69 12.72
N ARG A 80 8.61 8.24 13.81
CA ARG A 80 7.24 7.98 14.29
C ARG A 80 6.11 8.44 13.33
N TYR A 81 6.41 8.89 12.11
CA TYR A 81 5.46 9.63 11.27
C TYR A 81 5.37 9.21 9.79
N ASN A 82 6.11 8.19 9.33
CA ASN A 82 6.10 7.82 7.90
C ASN A 82 6.15 6.31 7.66
N TYR A 83 5.23 5.56 8.26
CA TYR A 83 5.05 4.15 7.93
C TYR A 83 4.07 4.01 6.76
N TYR A 84 4.55 3.52 5.64
CA TYR A 84 3.71 3.19 4.48
C TYR A 84 3.34 1.71 4.55
N TYR A 85 2.30 1.39 5.30
CA TYR A 85 1.78 0.03 5.36
C TYR A 85 0.82 -0.22 4.20
N ASN A 86 0.72 -1.46 3.75
CA ASN A 86 -0.26 -1.86 2.74
C ASN A 86 -1.54 -2.41 3.36
N ASN A 87 -1.47 -2.90 4.59
CA ASN A 87 -2.63 -3.38 5.34
C ASN A 87 -2.36 -3.37 6.84
N ILE A 88 -3.40 -3.65 7.64
CA ILE A 88 -3.28 -3.91 9.07
C ILE A 88 -4.11 -5.15 9.39
N ILE A 89 -3.50 -6.09 10.10
CA ILE A 89 -4.18 -7.25 10.66
C ILE A 89 -4.60 -6.92 12.10
N PHE A 90 -5.86 -7.17 12.41
CA PHE A 90 -6.43 -7.06 13.75
C PHE A 90 -6.55 -8.46 14.34
N TYR A 91 -5.90 -8.70 15.48
CA TYR A 91 -5.93 -9.97 16.19
C TYR A 91 -6.60 -9.80 17.55
N GLY A 92 -7.66 -10.57 17.79
CA GLY A 92 -8.40 -10.56 19.05
C GLY A 92 -7.57 -11.17 20.17
N LYS A 93 -7.29 -10.39 21.21
CA LYS A 93 -6.39 -10.78 22.31
C LYS A 93 -6.89 -12.00 23.09
N LYS A 94 -8.21 -12.22 23.10
CA LYS A 94 -8.87 -13.27 23.90
C LYS A 94 -9.21 -14.52 23.09
N ASP A 95 -9.79 -14.33 21.90
CA ASP A 95 -10.36 -15.40 21.07
C ASP A 95 -9.49 -15.75 19.86
N GLY A 96 -8.44 -14.97 19.60
CA GLY A 96 -7.57 -15.14 18.43
C GLY A 96 -8.25 -14.82 17.10
N LYS A 97 -9.41 -14.14 17.10
CA LYS A 97 -10.11 -13.78 15.87
C LYS A 97 -9.26 -12.82 15.04
N ILE A 98 -9.16 -13.08 13.74
CA ILE A 98 -8.39 -12.26 12.80
C ILE A 98 -9.34 -11.49 11.88
N ASN A 99 -9.13 -10.18 11.77
CA ASN A 99 -9.71 -9.35 10.71
C ASN A 99 -8.59 -8.65 9.93
N ILE A 100 -8.81 -8.42 8.64
CA ILE A 100 -7.89 -7.67 7.77
C ILE A 100 -8.61 -6.38 7.38
N LEU A 101 -7.93 -5.24 7.53
CA LEU A 101 -8.55 -3.92 7.34
C LEU A 101 -9.04 -3.69 5.90
N LEU A 102 -8.19 -4.02 4.92
CA LEU A 102 -8.41 -3.68 3.51
C LEU A 102 -8.48 -4.93 2.64
N ASN A 103 -9.40 -4.93 1.68
CA ASN A 103 -9.58 -5.97 0.66
C ASN A 103 -9.13 -5.52 -0.74
N LYS A 104 -8.42 -4.38 -0.82
CA LYS A 104 -7.91 -3.78 -2.05
C LYS A 104 -6.48 -3.27 -1.84
N LYS A 105 -5.77 -3.00 -2.95
CA LYS A 105 -4.45 -2.37 -2.92
C LYS A 105 -4.59 -0.95 -2.35
N ALA A 106 -3.76 -0.64 -1.36
CA ALA A 106 -3.76 0.66 -0.70
C ALA A 106 -2.40 0.92 -0.03
N ILE A 107 -2.22 2.16 0.40
CA ILE A 107 -1.15 2.61 1.27
C ILE A 107 -1.80 3.31 2.47
N ILE A 108 -1.61 2.75 3.65
CA ILE A 108 -1.97 3.36 4.93
C ILE A 108 -0.79 4.24 5.33
N ASN A 109 -1.00 5.55 5.25
CA ASN A 109 -0.02 6.58 5.57
C ASN A 109 0.09 6.80 7.09
N GLY A 110 -1.01 6.59 7.82
CA GLY A 110 -1.05 6.79 9.27
C GLY A 110 -2.37 6.34 9.87
N PHE A 111 -2.37 6.13 11.18
CA PHE A 111 -3.57 5.80 11.93
C PHE A 111 -3.49 6.27 13.39
N ASP A 112 -4.64 6.62 13.97
CA ASP A 112 -4.76 7.15 15.32
C ASP A 112 -5.97 6.54 16.05
N LEU A 113 -5.83 6.30 17.36
CA LEU A 113 -6.97 5.87 18.19
C LEU A 113 -7.71 7.12 18.69
N LEU A 114 -8.97 7.27 18.27
CA LEU A 114 -9.89 8.26 18.79
C LEU A 114 -10.65 7.70 19.98
N GLU A 115 -10.72 8.46 21.07
CA GLU A 115 -11.55 8.15 22.23
C GLU A 115 -12.49 9.32 22.54
N GLU A 116 -13.78 9.11 22.25
CA GLU A 116 -14.85 10.04 22.56
C GLU A 116 -15.40 9.75 23.96
N LYS A 117 -15.25 10.71 24.88
CA LYS A 117 -15.68 10.58 26.27
C LYS A 117 -17.04 11.24 26.44
N LYS A 118 -18.05 10.47 26.88
CA LYS A 118 -19.40 10.96 27.15
C LYS A 118 -19.69 10.92 28.64
N ALA A 119 -20.17 12.04 29.20
CA ALA A 119 -20.52 12.11 30.62
C ALA A 119 -21.61 11.07 30.94
N GLY A 120 -21.36 10.24 31.97
CA GLY A 120 -22.30 9.21 32.41
C GLY A 120 -22.50 8.04 31.44
N LYS A 121 -21.66 7.89 30.40
CA LYS A 121 -21.71 6.79 29.43
C LYS A 121 -20.31 6.22 29.21
N SER A 122 -20.24 4.99 28.69
CA SER A 122 -18.98 4.41 28.22
C SER A 122 -18.40 5.23 27.07
N SER A 123 -17.07 5.39 27.05
CA SER A 123 -16.37 6.04 25.95
C SER A 123 -16.58 5.25 24.65
N SER A 124 -16.86 5.97 23.56
CA SER A 124 -16.82 5.40 22.20
C SER A 124 -15.39 5.50 21.65
N ARG A 125 -14.96 4.51 20.87
CA ARG A 125 -13.60 4.47 20.32
C ARG A 125 -13.59 4.03 18.88
N TYR A 126 -12.71 4.66 18.11
CA TYR A 126 -12.61 4.48 16.67
C TYR A 126 -11.15 4.55 16.25
N TRP A 127 -10.77 3.79 15.23
CA TRP A 127 -9.52 4.03 14.54
C TRP A 127 -9.74 5.03 13.41
N LEU A 128 -8.95 6.09 13.37
CA LEU A 128 -8.82 7.00 12.25
C LEU A 128 -7.66 6.56 11.38
N TYR A 129 -7.84 6.55 10.07
CA TYR A 129 -6.80 6.23 9.10
C TYR A 129 -6.65 7.34 8.08
N GLN A 130 -5.42 7.48 7.58
CA GLN A 130 -5.08 8.22 6.37
C GLN A 130 -4.67 7.18 5.32
N ILE A 131 -5.51 6.97 4.31
CA ILE A 131 -5.34 5.89 3.32
C ILE A 131 -5.31 6.49 1.92
N ILE A 132 -4.30 6.09 1.15
CA ILE A 132 -4.21 6.28 -0.29
C ILE A 132 -4.69 4.97 -0.94
N ASP A 133 -5.79 5.02 -1.67
CA ASP A 133 -6.45 3.82 -2.20
C ASP A 133 -6.98 3.98 -3.64
N SER A 134 -6.63 5.09 -4.29
CA SER A 134 -6.91 5.39 -5.68
C SER A 134 -5.75 6.19 -6.28
N ASP A 135 -5.48 5.95 -7.56
CA ASP A 135 -4.59 6.78 -8.38
C ASP A 135 -5.35 8.05 -8.73
N THR A 136 -5.09 9.11 -7.97
CA THR A 136 -5.83 10.37 -8.08
C THR A 136 -5.22 11.29 -9.11
N ASN A 137 -3.91 11.19 -9.38
CA ASN A 137 -3.21 12.02 -10.36
C ASN A 137 -3.14 11.40 -11.77
N GLY A 138 -3.65 10.17 -11.92
CA GLY A 138 -3.80 9.48 -13.19
C GLY A 138 -2.49 8.96 -13.79
N ASP A 139 -1.40 8.86 -13.01
CA ASP A 139 -0.08 8.45 -13.49
C ASP A 139 0.12 6.91 -13.51
N GLN A 140 -0.94 6.16 -13.20
CA GLN A 140 -1.01 4.70 -13.11
C GLN A 140 -0.19 4.09 -11.97
N LYS A 141 0.30 4.92 -11.04
CA LYS A 141 0.92 4.48 -9.80
C LYS A 141 -0.04 4.74 -8.65
N LEU A 142 0.20 4.00 -7.58
CA LEU A 142 -0.47 4.23 -6.31
C LEU A 142 0.64 4.53 -5.32
N ASP A 143 0.84 5.81 -5.01
CA ASP A 143 1.96 6.29 -4.22
C ASP A 143 1.63 7.57 -3.43
N THR A 144 2.64 8.20 -2.84
CA THR A 144 2.45 9.32 -1.91
C THR A 144 2.07 10.64 -2.59
N GLN A 145 2.07 10.68 -3.93
CA GLN A 145 1.54 11.81 -4.71
C GLN A 145 0.02 11.76 -4.83
N ASP A 146 -0.61 10.64 -4.46
CA ASP A 146 -2.06 10.49 -4.44
C ASP A 146 -2.71 11.05 -3.16
N ALA A 147 -4.02 11.30 -3.25
CA ALA A 147 -4.80 11.83 -2.15
C ALA A 147 -4.81 10.91 -0.92
N LYS A 148 -4.56 11.49 0.25
CA LYS A 148 -4.72 10.82 1.55
C LYS A 148 -6.15 10.99 2.03
N ILE A 149 -6.95 9.94 1.92
CA ILE A 149 -8.36 9.93 2.30
C ILE A 149 -8.51 9.52 3.77
N GLY A 150 -9.41 10.21 4.49
CA GLY A 150 -9.73 9.90 5.88
C GLY A 150 -10.78 8.79 6.00
N TYR A 151 -10.50 7.80 6.83
CA TYR A 151 -11.41 6.68 7.14
C TYR A 151 -11.56 6.45 8.64
N LEU A 152 -12.72 5.94 9.07
CA LEU A 152 -12.95 5.42 10.42
C LEU A 152 -13.28 3.94 10.39
N SER A 153 -12.87 3.18 11.40
CA SER A 153 -13.34 1.82 11.68
C SER A 153 -13.60 1.61 13.16
N ASP A 154 -14.23 0.49 13.50
CA ASP A 154 -14.29 0.02 14.89
C ASP A 154 -12.94 -0.54 15.37
N LEU A 155 -12.84 -0.86 16.66
CA LEU A 155 -11.59 -1.36 17.27
C LEU A 155 -11.07 -2.67 16.67
N SER A 156 -11.92 -3.41 15.96
CA SER A 156 -11.58 -4.67 15.29
C SER A 156 -11.15 -4.49 13.83
N GLY A 157 -11.12 -3.24 13.34
CA GLY A 157 -10.82 -2.90 11.95
C GLY A 157 -12.00 -3.08 10.99
N ASN A 158 -13.18 -3.44 11.50
CA ASN A 158 -14.38 -3.62 10.68
C ASN A 158 -15.15 -2.30 10.54
N ASN A 159 -16.16 -2.30 9.66
CA ASN A 159 -17.01 -1.14 9.39
C ASN A 159 -16.22 0.09 8.92
N LEU A 160 -15.22 -0.14 8.06
CA LEU A 160 -14.39 0.92 7.49
C LEU A 160 -15.26 1.87 6.65
N GLN A 161 -15.29 3.14 7.06
CA GLN A 161 -16.15 4.17 6.49
C GLN A 161 -15.31 5.39 6.10
N GLN A 162 -15.43 5.82 4.85
CA GLN A 162 -14.82 7.06 4.39
C GLN A 162 -15.50 8.27 5.05
N ILE A 163 -14.71 9.23 5.51
CA ILE A 163 -15.20 10.43 6.21
C ILE A 163 -14.75 11.76 5.61
N THR A 164 -13.80 11.75 4.67
CA THR A 164 -13.44 12.94 3.87
C THR A 164 -14.05 12.84 2.46
N PRO A 165 -14.37 13.97 1.80
CA PRO A 165 -14.80 13.96 0.42
C PRO A 165 -13.78 13.33 -0.53
N ASN A 166 -14.25 12.86 -1.69
CA ASN A 166 -13.37 12.54 -2.82
C ASN A 166 -12.66 13.82 -3.30
N ASN A 167 -11.55 13.68 -4.01
CA ASN A 167 -10.75 14.80 -4.52
C ASN A 167 -10.34 15.78 -3.40
N SER A 168 -10.06 15.25 -2.22
CA SER A 168 -9.50 16.00 -1.10
C SER A 168 -8.47 15.16 -0.37
N GLN A 169 -7.54 15.79 0.33
CA GLN A 169 -6.65 15.08 1.25
C GLN A 169 -6.72 15.63 2.67
N ILE A 170 -6.61 14.74 3.65
CA ILE A 170 -6.49 15.10 5.06
C ILE A 170 -5.14 15.76 5.34
N LEU A 171 -5.18 16.96 5.92
CA LEU A 171 -3.99 17.67 6.38
C LEU A 171 -3.79 17.54 7.89
N ASN A 172 -4.87 17.71 8.65
CA ASN A 172 -4.86 17.66 10.10
C ASN A 172 -6.25 17.34 10.64
N TRP A 173 -6.35 16.91 11.89
CA TRP A 173 -7.61 16.62 12.55
C TRP A 173 -7.60 16.99 14.03
N THR A 174 -8.78 17.19 14.61
CA THR A 174 -8.94 17.44 16.05
C THR A 174 -10.27 16.85 16.52
N LEU A 175 -10.20 16.03 17.56
CA LEU A 175 -11.38 15.51 18.26
C LEU A 175 -11.91 16.56 19.24
N VAL A 176 -13.15 17.00 19.05
CA VAL A 176 -13.82 17.95 19.94
C VAL A 176 -14.89 17.22 20.74
N GLN A 177 -14.56 16.88 21.99
CA GLN A 177 -15.39 16.05 22.88
C GLN A 177 -16.79 16.63 23.08
N SER A 178 -16.91 17.94 23.30
CA SER A 178 -18.19 18.62 23.50
C SER A 178 -19.10 18.60 22.26
N ALA A 179 -18.52 18.41 21.07
CA ALA A 179 -19.26 18.36 19.81
C ALA A 179 -19.56 16.94 19.33
N GLY A 180 -19.01 15.92 20.02
CA GLY A 180 -19.06 14.52 19.60
C GLY A 180 -18.58 14.31 18.16
N ALA A 181 -17.57 15.07 17.76
CA ALA A 181 -17.18 15.20 16.37
C ALA A 181 -15.68 15.37 16.22
N ILE A 182 -15.17 14.88 15.09
CA ILE A 182 -13.84 15.21 14.60
C ILE A 182 -13.95 16.33 13.57
N PHE A 183 -13.11 17.34 13.73
CA PHE A 183 -12.94 18.43 12.78
C PHE A 183 -11.66 18.17 12.00
N ILE A 184 -11.75 18.19 10.68
CA ILE A 184 -10.67 17.79 9.80
C ILE A 184 -10.35 18.94 8.87
N LYS A 185 -9.11 19.39 8.85
CA LYS A 185 -8.60 20.29 7.83
C LYS A 185 -8.29 19.47 6.58
N ILE A 186 -8.90 19.84 5.46
CA ILE A 186 -8.69 19.20 4.16
C ILE A 186 -8.05 20.19 3.19
N LEU A 187 -7.31 19.64 2.22
CA LEU A 187 -6.91 20.33 0.98
C LEU A 187 -7.79 19.80 -0.15
N LYS A 188 -8.39 20.68 -0.94
CA LYS A 188 -9.28 20.33 -2.04
C LYS A 188 -8.54 20.53 -3.36
N ASP A 189 -8.71 19.64 -4.32
CA ASP A 189 -8.24 19.87 -5.70
C ASP A 189 -9.09 20.99 -6.34
N SER A 190 -8.70 22.23 -6.10
CA SER A 190 -9.50 23.43 -6.35
C SER A 190 -9.26 24.00 -7.74
N ASP A 191 -8.08 23.78 -8.31
CA ASP A 191 -7.78 24.09 -9.70
C ASP A 191 -8.08 22.92 -10.66
N ASN A 192 -8.49 21.76 -10.12
CA ASN A 192 -8.89 20.55 -10.84
C ASN A 192 -7.75 19.94 -11.69
N ASP A 193 -6.50 20.14 -11.27
CA ASP A 193 -5.32 19.58 -11.93
C ASP A 193 -4.91 18.19 -11.40
N GLN A 194 -5.69 17.66 -10.44
CA GLN A 194 -5.51 16.36 -9.78
C GLN A 194 -4.24 16.26 -8.91
N LYS A 195 -3.61 17.40 -8.58
CA LYS A 195 -2.44 17.44 -7.70
C LYS A 195 -2.75 18.29 -6.49
N PHE A 196 -2.59 17.70 -5.33
CA PHE A 196 -2.86 18.36 -4.06
C PHE A 196 -1.67 19.21 -3.61
N THR A 197 -1.61 20.47 -4.05
CA THR A 197 -0.46 21.37 -3.87
C THR A 197 -0.78 22.61 -3.04
N GLU A 198 0.21 23.47 -2.79
CA GLU A 198 -0.02 24.74 -2.06
C GLU A 198 -0.89 25.75 -2.81
N LYS A 199 -1.14 25.53 -4.10
CA LYS A 199 -2.09 26.33 -4.88
C LYS A 199 -3.54 26.05 -4.52
N ASP A 200 -3.77 24.90 -3.89
CA ASP A 200 -5.09 24.44 -3.56
C ASP A 200 -5.69 25.10 -2.33
N GLU A 201 -7.00 25.25 -2.36
CA GLU A 201 -7.76 25.78 -1.26
C GLU A 201 -7.93 24.74 -0.14
N THR A 202 -7.86 25.22 1.11
CA THR A 202 -8.15 24.40 2.28
C THR A 202 -9.55 24.70 2.82
N ASN A 203 -10.21 23.67 3.34
CA ASN A 203 -11.44 23.83 4.12
C ASN A 203 -11.36 23.02 5.41
N PHE A 204 -12.34 23.19 6.29
CA PHE A 204 -12.58 22.32 7.42
C PHE A 204 -13.89 21.57 7.21
N ILE A 205 -13.90 20.28 7.54
CA ILE A 205 -15.11 19.48 7.58
C ILE A 205 -15.41 19.04 9.01
N ARG A 206 -16.69 18.87 9.33
CA ARG A 206 -17.16 18.26 10.58
C ARG A 206 -17.68 16.86 10.31
N VAL A 207 -17.18 15.88 11.06
CA VAL A 207 -17.64 14.47 11.00
C VAL A 207 -18.18 14.08 12.37
N ASN A 208 -19.44 13.64 12.42
CA ASN A 208 -20.08 13.15 13.64
C ASN A 208 -19.62 11.71 13.93
N LEU A 209 -19.18 11.41 15.16
CA LEU A 209 -18.68 10.09 15.52
C LEU A 209 -19.79 9.06 15.82
N ASP A 210 -20.97 9.49 16.22
CA ASP A 210 -22.10 8.57 16.45
C ASP A 210 -22.66 7.99 15.14
N LYS A 211 -22.52 8.74 14.04
CA LYS A 211 -22.97 8.37 12.70
C LYS A 211 -21.94 8.84 11.68
N PRO A 212 -20.77 8.18 11.59
CA PRO A 212 -19.70 8.61 10.72
C PRO A 212 -20.15 8.47 9.26
N VAL A 213 -20.08 9.59 8.54
CA VAL A 213 -20.30 9.73 7.11
C VAL A 213 -19.30 10.77 6.60
N ILE A 214 -19.26 10.99 5.29
CA ILE A 214 -18.48 12.09 4.71
C ILE A 214 -18.91 13.40 5.37
N GLY A 215 -17.93 14.13 5.93
CA GLY A 215 -18.16 15.37 6.64
C GLY A 215 -18.60 16.50 5.72
N SER A 216 -19.31 17.48 6.28
CA SER A 216 -19.73 18.69 5.56
C SER A 216 -18.71 19.81 5.74
N GLU A 217 -18.43 20.54 4.65
CA GLU A 217 -17.59 21.74 4.68
C GLU A 217 -18.19 22.82 5.59
N ILE A 218 -17.33 23.47 6.38
CA ILE A 218 -17.69 24.49 7.35
C ILE A 218 -17.62 25.88 6.73
N ILE A 219 -16.60 26.12 5.90
CA ILE A 219 -16.42 27.41 5.23
C ILE A 219 -17.15 27.32 3.89
N SER A 220 -18.21 28.11 3.73
CA SER A 220 -18.91 28.26 2.46
C SER A 220 -18.36 29.43 1.65
N ASP A 221 -18.65 29.44 0.34
CA ASP A 221 -18.32 30.56 -0.55
C ASP A 221 -18.84 31.89 0.00
N GLU A 222 -20.04 31.92 0.60
CA GLU A 222 -20.60 33.12 1.21
C GLU A 222 -19.72 33.66 2.36
N ILE A 223 -19.27 32.76 3.25
CA ILE A 223 -18.39 33.12 4.37
C ILE A 223 -17.06 33.65 3.82
N GLU A 224 -16.51 32.99 2.80
CA GLU A 224 -15.25 33.37 2.21
C GLU A 224 -15.32 34.73 1.50
N GLN A 225 -16.35 34.97 0.67
CA GLN A 225 -16.56 36.25 -0.01
C GLN A 225 -16.78 37.37 1.00
N LYS A 226 -17.53 37.10 2.08
CA LYS A 226 -17.72 38.06 3.17
C LYS A 226 -16.38 38.43 3.81
N ILE A 227 -15.52 37.47 4.12
CA ILE A 227 -14.19 37.74 4.69
C ILE A 227 -13.31 38.49 3.67
N LYS A 228 -13.29 38.07 2.40
CA LYS A 228 -12.54 38.74 1.32
C LYS A 228 -12.93 40.22 1.20
N SER A 229 -14.22 40.54 1.26
CA SER A 229 -14.71 41.93 1.19
C SER A 229 -14.24 42.82 2.35
N LEU A 230 -13.86 42.23 3.49
CA LEU A 230 -13.32 42.96 4.65
C LEU A 230 -11.80 43.18 4.55
N LEU A 231 -11.10 42.34 3.80
CA LEU A 231 -9.64 42.30 3.75
C LEU A 231 -9.06 42.92 2.47
N VAL A 232 -9.74 42.71 1.35
CA VAL A 232 -9.31 43.18 0.03
C VAL A 232 -10.11 44.45 -0.29
N LYS A 233 -9.41 45.59 -0.31
CA LYS A 233 -9.94 46.88 -0.77
C LYS A 233 -9.86 47.02 -2.28
#